data_AF-A0A1V5Z2D2-F1
#
_entry.id   AF-A0A1V5Z2D2-F1
#
_cell.length_a   1.000
_cell.length_b   1.000
_cell.length_c   1.000
_cell.angle_alpha   90.00
_cell.angle_beta   90.00
_cell.angle_gamma   90.00
#
_symmetry.space_group_name_H-M   'P 1'
#
loop_
_entity.id
_entity.type
_entity.pdbx_description
1 polymer ?
#
loop_
_entity_poly.entity_id
_entity_poly.type
_entity_poly.pdbx_seq_one_letter_code
_entity_poly.pdbx_strand_id
1 'polypeptide(L)'
;MKYRNFFYGNALLICLLLATPAFAWGPRSQQVIVTTALQLVSREQNLPLNRLQSDIQAGAALSPPMIEALYPDLLSDPLRAIENEMALLTAARGAKIDSYYAFRLGALGKVVSNYAAPMYTADPTLRSQYYNDAEGSVNPGSLKPAPRKIYESMQALERVMREANSGNDLIENDYKTGRGFKASAQARLAEDLSRSVNVVADIWWSIVTSRAVQGNISQRQLQQYILQAYTYYVDQGSTAALESAEKNYEKLVEFSPDLRVQLGDLFQNAGMLERSIREYEIALEGAPEKRDIVEKIGNYYSDQAEKSLEKGLLEDALAGFEKALAVYGLHPTAERRRLEVEAMIRQRDALHAQYQESLAMADEMRSLAEDEASRSRYAEAIALLQQSQTALSDVGDEFPLEMQHRIRAERDNRTRIAEFRQLLLSNTAAFSGSAFGPDMKVLIQGASEGIEEEALLSFFNQAYLKEMVRLKASMQSTASLEQH
;
A
#
# COMPACT_ATOMS: atom_id res chain seq x y z
N MET A 1 8.71 -9.93 -17.07
CA MET A 1 9.32 -10.19 -18.40
C MET A 1 10.74 -9.63 -18.38
N LYS A 2 11.72 -10.52 -18.53
CA LYS A 2 13.18 -10.38 -18.69
C LYS A 2 13.81 -8.96 -18.75
N TYR A 3 14.71 -8.68 -17.81
CA TYR A 3 15.77 -7.68 -17.96
C TYR A 3 16.72 -8.09 -19.10
N ARG A 4 16.98 -7.18 -20.03
CA ARG A 4 17.90 -7.35 -21.17
C ARG A 4 19.27 -6.79 -20.83
N ASN A 5 20.27 -7.65 -20.96
CA ASN A 5 21.69 -7.37 -20.98
C ASN A 5 22.06 -6.31 -22.02
N PHE A 6 23.01 -5.43 -21.69
CA PHE A 6 23.90 -4.81 -22.67
C PHE A 6 25.36 -5.01 -22.21
N PHE A 7 26.12 -5.73 -23.03
CA PHE A 7 27.51 -6.12 -22.80
C PHE A 7 28.46 -5.06 -23.42
N TYR A 8 29.42 -4.60 -22.59
CA TYR A 8 30.82 -4.23 -22.85
C TYR A 8 31.23 -3.50 -24.14
N GLY A 9 31.80 -2.31 -23.95
CA GLY A 9 32.79 -1.69 -24.84
C GLY A 9 34.00 -1.24 -24.03
N ASN A 10 35.16 -1.83 -24.33
CA ASN A 10 36.46 -1.54 -23.73
C ASN A 10 36.81 -0.05 -23.81
N ALA A 11 37.03 0.59 -22.67
CA ALA A 11 37.77 1.85 -22.58
C ALA A 11 38.77 1.75 -21.42
N LEU A 12 40.03 1.97 -21.77
CA LEU A 12 41.23 2.01 -20.95
C LEU A 12 40.97 2.63 -19.56
N LEU A 13 41.06 1.81 -18.51
CA LEU A 13 40.95 2.26 -17.12
C LEU A 13 42.30 2.83 -16.67
N ILE A 14 42.49 4.14 -16.87
CA ILE A 14 43.52 4.87 -16.14
C ILE A 14 43.01 5.01 -14.71
N CYS A 15 43.48 4.14 -13.81
CA CYS A 15 43.31 4.27 -12.36
C CYS A 15 44.06 5.51 -11.87
N LEU A 16 43.47 6.68 -12.04
CA LEU A 16 43.72 7.80 -11.14
C LEU A 16 43.11 7.41 -9.79
N LEU A 17 43.96 6.91 -8.89
CA LEU A 17 43.69 6.82 -7.46
C LEU A 17 43.46 8.23 -6.93
N LEU A 18 42.24 8.75 -7.13
CA LEU A 18 41.70 9.81 -6.31
C LEU A 18 41.60 9.20 -4.91
N ALA A 19 42.53 9.59 -4.04
CA ALA A 19 42.48 9.27 -2.63
C ALA A 19 41.22 9.91 -2.05
N THR A 20 40.12 9.16 -2.05
CA THR A 20 38.95 9.50 -1.25
C THR A 20 39.43 9.69 0.19
N PRO A 21 38.94 10.69 0.94
CA PRO A 21 39.22 10.75 2.37
C PRO A 21 38.65 9.47 2.99
N ALA A 22 39.53 8.49 3.20
CA ALA A 22 39.16 7.25 3.85
C ALA A 22 38.74 7.62 5.26
N PHE A 23 37.50 7.30 5.62
CA PHE A 23 37.11 7.27 7.03
C PHE A 23 38.17 6.47 7.79
N ALA A 24 38.61 7.02 8.91
CA ALA A 24 39.49 6.36 9.83
C ALA A 24 38.87 5.05 10.32
N TRP A 25 39.76 4.09 10.62
CA TRP A 25 39.45 2.69 10.84
C TRP A 25 38.89 1.98 9.61
N GLY A 26 39.35 0.75 9.35
CA GLY A 26 38.75 -0.09 8.31
C GLY A 26 37.33 -0.58 8.68
N PRO A 27 36.58 -1.17 7.74
CA PRO A 27 35.18 -1.55 7.95
C PRO A 27 34.95 -2.49 9.15
N ARG A 28 35.79 -3.50 9.34
CA ARG A 28 35.74 -4.43 10.48
C ARG A 28 36.03 -3.70 11.77
N SER A 29 37.04 -2.83 11.78
CA SER A 29 37.39 -2.02 12.94
C SER A 29 36.21 -1.14 13.37
N GLN A 30 35.57 -0.44 12.42
CA GLN A 30 34.36 0.37 12.66
C GLN A 30 33.22 -0.46 13.24
N GLN A 31 32.96 -1.64 12.66
CA GLN A 31 31.92 -2.55 13.16
C GLN A 31 32.22 -3.04 14.58
N VAL A 32 33.47 -3.40 14.89
CA VAL A 32 33.87 -3.80 16.25
C VAL A 32 33.69 -2.65 17.23
N ILE A 33 34.07 -1.43 16.86
CA ILE A 33 33.92 -0.26 17.73
C ILE A 33 32.44 -0.04 18.08
N VAL A 34 31.59 0.04 17.07
CA VAL A 34 30.15 0.31 17.23
C VAL A 34 29.43 -0.82 17.97
N THR A 35 29.70 -2.08 17.62
CA THR A 35 29.06 -3.23 18.29
C THR A 35 29.50 -3.38 19.74
N THR A 36 30.77 -3.10 20.05
CA THR A 36 31.23 -3.11 21.45
C THR A 36 30.59 -1.96 22.23
N ALA A 37 30.53 -0.76 21.65
CA ALA A 37 29.85 0.38 22.27
C ALA A 37 28.36 0.08 22.58
N LEU A 38 27.67 -0.57 21.63
CA LEU A 38 26.30 -1.06 21.81
C LEU A 38 26.15 -1.99 23.01
N GLN A 39 27.02 -3.00 23.11
CA GLN A 39 26.98 -3.97 24.20
C GLN A 39 27.20 -3.30 25.57
N LEU A 40 28.07 -2.29 25.64
CA LEU A 40 28.30 -1.52 26.86
C LEU A 40 27.05 -0.73 27.26
N VAL A 41 26.47 0.04 26.34
CA VAL A 41 25.29 0.88 26.63
C VAL A 41 24.06 0.01 26.95
N SER A 42 23.87 -1.11 26.26
CA SER A 42 22.73 -2.01 26.50
C SER A 42 22.76 -2.65 27.90
N ARG A 43 23.95 -3.04 28.39
CA ARG A 43 24.12 -3.64 29.73
C ARG A 43 23.79 -2.66 30.86
N GLU A 44 24.13 -1.39 30.71
CA GLU A 44 24.04 -0.42 31.81
C GLU A 44 22.63 0.15 32.02
N GLN A 45 21.81 0.28 30.98
CA GLN A 45 20.43 0.80 31.08
C GLN A 45 19.33 -0.24 30.88
N ASN A 46 19.69 -1.51 30.66
CA ASN A 46 18.76 -2.55 30.25
C ASN A 46 17.93 -2.13 29.01
N LEU A 47 18.52 -1.34 28.12
CA LEU A 47 17.86 -0.91 26.89
C LEU A 47 17.83 -2.11 25.93
N PRO A 48 16.68 -2.40 25.29
CA PRO A 48 16.55 -3.51 24.36
C PRO A 48 17.22 -3.23 22.99
N LEU A 49 18.33 -2.49 22.97
CA LEU A 49 19.08 -2.14 21.76
C LEU A 49 19.65 -3.38 21.05
N ASN A 50 19.81 -4.50 21.76
CA ASN A 50 20.25 -5.77 21.15
C ASN A 50 19.31 -6.25 20.03
N ARG A 51 18.00 -5.91 20.10
CA ARG A 51 17.05 -6.23 19.02
C ARG A 51 17.23 -5.34 17.79
N LEU A 52 17.88 -4.20 17.95
CA LEU A 52 18.14 -3.20 16.90
C LEU A 52 19.62 -3.20 16.48
N GLN A 53 20.36 -4.24 16.83
CA GLN A 53 21.78 -4.37 16.49
C GLN A 53 22.00 -4.30 14.98
N SER A 54 21.13 -4.93 14.18
CA SER A 54 21.20 -4.88 12.72
C SER A 54 21.08 -3.46 12.18
N ASP A 55 20.15 -2.67 12.72
CA ASP A 55 19.94 -1.27 12.31
C ASP A 55 21.16 -0.40 12.64
N ILE A 56 21.71 -0.55 13.86
CA ILE A 56 22.94 0.14 14.28
C ILE A 56 24.12 -0.24 13.39
N GLN A 57 24.28 -1.52 13.07
CA GLN A 57 25.34 -2.00 12.18
C GLN A 57 25.17 -1.44 10.76
N ALA A 58 23.94 -1.35 10.27
CA ALA A 58 23.62 -0.74 8.97
C ALA A 58 24.01 0.74 8.94
N GLY A 59 23.73 1.50 10.00
CA GLY A 59 24.19 2.89 10.14
C GLY A 59 25.70 3.02 10.15
N ALA A 60 26.41 2.13 10.85
CA ALA A 60 27.86 2.11 10.87
C ALA A 60 28.49 1.69 9.52
N ALA A 61 27.75 0.94 8.71
CA ALA A 61 28.18 0.47 7.40
C ALA A 61 27.98 1.50 6.27
N LEU A 62 27.40 2.67 6.55
CA LEU A 62 27.17 3.70 5.52
C LEU A 62 28.44 4.08 4.77
N SER A 63 28.30 4.28 3.46
CA SER A 63 29.40 4.74 2.61
C SER A 63 29.71 6.23 2.86
N PRO A 64 30.91 6.71 2.53
CA PRO A 64 31.25 8.12 2.72
C PRO A 64 30.25 9.11 2.08
N PRO A 65 29.77 8.92 0.84
CA PRO A 65 28.77 9.81 0.25
C PRO A 65 27.43 9.83 1.01
N MET A 66 27.02 8.68 1.57
CA MET A 66 25.79 8.61 2.38
C MET A 66 25.97 9.32 3.73
N ILE A 67 27.16 9.26 4.32
CA ILE A 67 27.47 10.01 5.54
C ILE A 67 27.51 11.52 5.27
N GLU A 68 28.08 11.96 4.15
CA GLU A 68 28.06 13.37 3.73
C GLU A 68 26.63 13.86 3.47
N ALA A 69 25.78 13.03 2.86
CA ALA A 69 24.36 13.36 2.68
C ALA A 69 23.61 13.46 4.01
N LEU A 70 23.95 12.62 4.99
CA LEU A 70 23.34 12.62 6.32
C LEU A 70 23.85 13.79 7.19
N TYR A 71 25.12 14.17 7.04
CA TYR A 71 25.78 15.25 7.78
C TYR A 71 26.49 16.21 6.82
N PRO A 72 25.76 17.12 6.15
CA PRO A 72 26.35 18.03 5.16
C PRO A 72 27.47 18.92 5.73
N ASP A 73 27.31 19.35 6.98
CA ASP A 73 28.26 20.25 7.64
C ASP A 73 29.54 19.54 8.12
N LEU A 74 29.61 18.21 8.02
CA LEU A 74 30.68 17.38 8.60
C LEU A 74 32.08 17.73 8.08
N LEU A 75 32.20 18.11 6.81
CA LEU A 75 33.49 18.51 6.22
C LEU A 75 33.93 19.91 6.68
N SER A 76 32.97 20.78 6.98
CA SER A 76 33.24 22.18 7.34
C SER A 76 33.49 22.36 8.85
N ASP A 77 32.65 21.74 9.68
CA ASP A 77 32.73 21.80 11.14
C ASP A 77 32.27 20.46 11.73
N PRO A 78 33.21 19.50 11.86
CA PRO A 78 32.88 18.16 12.34
C PRO A 78 32.32 18.13 13.76
N LEU A 79 32.84 18.97 14.65
CA LEU A 79 32.43 18.98 16.05
C LEU A 79 31.02 19.51 16.17
N ARG A 80 30.69 20.58 15.45
CA ARG A 80 29.33 21.10 15.39
C ARG A 80 28.36 20.14 14.71
N ALA A 81 28.78 19.41 13.68
CA ALA A 81 27.95 18.38 13.05
C ALA A 81 27.60 17.25 14.04
N ILE A 82 28.59 16.77 14.81
CA ILE A 82 28.38 15.77 15.87
C ILE A 82 27.46 16.32 16.97
N GLU A 83 27.70 17.55 17.43
CA GLU A 83 26.89 18.21 18.45
C GLU A 83 25.42 18.38 18.02
N ASN A 84 25.20 18.84 16.78
CA ASN A 84 23.87 18.99 16.20
C ASN A 84 23.16 17.63 16.10
N GLU A 85 23.85 16.56 15.70
CA GLU A 85 23.27 15.22 15.66
C GLU A 85 22.93 14.70 17.06
N MET A 86 23.82 14.92 18.03
CA MET A 86 23.55 14.57 19.43
C MET A 86 22.30 15.29 19.95
N ALA A 87 22.16 16.59 19.69
CA ALA A 87 21.00 17.36 20.08
C ALA A 87 19.73 16.89 19.35
N LEU A 88 19.82 16.61 18.04
CA LEU A 88 18.70 16.10 17.23
C LEU A 88 18.21 14.76 17.72
N LEU A 89 19.09 13.78 17.94
CA LEU A 89 18.70 12.47 18.46
C LEU A 89 18.20 12.57 19.90
N THR A 90 18.71 13.50 20.70
CA THR A 90 18.18 13.73 22.04
C THR A 90 16.75 14.27 21.99
N ALA A 91 16.47 15.20 21.07
CA ALA A 91 15.14 15.77 20.86
C ALA A 91 14.16 14.77 20.23
N ALA A 92 14.64 13.94 19.29
CA ALA A 92 13.86 12.91 18.62
C ALA A 92 13.65 11.65 19.48
N ARG A 93 14.24 11.59 20.68
CA ARG A 93 14.14 10.44 21.58
C ARG A 93 12.69 10.26 22.05
N GLY A 94 11.98 9.34 21.39
CA GLY A 94 10.67 8.86 21.83
C GLY A 94 10.76 7.95 23.06
N ALA A 95 9.60 7.51 23.56
CA ALA A 95 9.51 6.56 24.68
C ALA A 95 10.12 5.18 24.34
N LYS A 96 10.13 4.82 23.06
CA LYS A 96 10.75 3.60 22.53
C LYS A 96 11.74 3.98 21.44
N ILE A 97 12.87 3.28 21.42
CA ILE A 97 13.86 3.41 20.36
C ILE A 97 13.37 2.58 19.17
N ASP A 98 13.20 3.24 18.03
CA ASP A 98 12.83 2.61 16.76
C ASP A 98 14.07 2.29 15.91
N SER A 99 13.86 1.54 14.82
CA SER A 99 14.91 1.13 13.90
C SER A 99 15.66 2.30 13.25
N TYR A 100 14.95 3.37 12.84
CA TYR A 100 15.61 4.51 12.22
C TYR A 100 16.48 5.26 13.22
N TYR A 101 15.99 5.46 14.45
CA TYR A 101 16.80 6.02 15.53
C TYR A 101 18.07 5.20 15.79
N ALA A 102 17.94 3.87 15.85
CA ALA A 102 19.06 2.97 16.06
C ALA A 102 20.07 3.02 14.89
N PHE A 103 19.58 3.08 13.66
CA PHE A 103 20.39 3.34 12.47
C PHE A 103 21.18 4.65 12.57
N ARG A 104 20.55 5.74 13.01
CA ARG A 104 21.21 7.03 13.21
C ARG A 104 22.27 7.00 14.30
N LEU A 105 22.03 6.30 15.42
CA LEU A 105 23.06 6.07 16.43
C LEU A 105 24.28 5.36 15.84
N GLY A 106 24.09 4.34 15.00
CA GLY A 106 25.15 3.64 14.30
C GLY A 106 25.97 4.56 13.39
N ALA A 107 25.29 5.39 12.60
CA ALA A 107 25.93 6.39 11.73
C ALA A 107 26.74 7.41 12.53
N LEU A 108 26.17 7.95 13.61
CA LEU A 108 26.88 8.86 14.53
C LEU A 108 28.09 8.16 15.16
N GLY A 109 27.95 6.89 15.57
CA GLY A 109 29.05 6.11 16.12
C GLY A 109 30.22 5.96 15.15
N LYS A 110 29.95 5.71 13.86
CA LYS A 110 30.97 5.72 12.80
C LYS A 110 31.67 7.06 12.73
N VAL A 111 30.91 8.17 12.63
CA VAL A 111 31.46 9.52 12.54
C VAL A 111 32.34 9.82 13.75
N VAL A 112 31.83 9.64 14.97
CA VAL A 112 32.57 9.87 16.21
C VAL A 112 33.85 9.04 16.27
N SER A 113 33.78 7.74 15.92
CA SER A 113 34.95 6.85 15.94
C SER A 113 36.04 7.31 14.97
N ASN A 114 35.66 7.95 13.87
CA ASN A 114 36.58 8.48 12.87
C ASN A 114 37.39 9.67 13.42
N TYR A 115 36.75 10.57 14.17
CA TYR A 115 37.45 11.70 14.78
C TYR A 115 38.21 11.31 16.05
N ALA A 116 37.75 10.29 16.78
CA ALA A 116 38.45 9.74 17.94
C ALA A 116 39.67 8.85 17.56
N ALA A 117 39.88 8.59 16.27
CA ALA A 117 40.98 7.77 15.78
C ALA A 117 42.35 8.48 15.90
N PRO A 118 43.44 7.74 16.19
CA PRO A 118 44.80 8.26 16.03
C PRO A 118 45.12 8.47 14.55
N MET A 119 46.22 9.14 14.24
CA MET A 119 46.68 9.43 12.87
C MET A 119 45.72 10.30 12.04
N TYR A 120 44.71 10.91 12.66
CA TYR A 120 43.71 11.72 11.95
C TYR A 120 44.36 12.91 11.23
N THR A 121 45.30 13.58 11.90
CA THR A 121 46.06 14.73 11.38
C THR A 121 47.35 14.36 10.64
N ALA A 122 47.67 13.07 10.53
CA ALA A 122 48.91 12.59 9.92
C ALA A 122 48.86 12.63 8.38
N ASP A 123 50.01 12.42 7.74
CA ASP A 123 50.10 12.30 6.28
C ASP A 123 49.07 11.28 5.73
N PRO A 124 48.28 11.61 4.68
CA PRO A 124 47.22 10.74 4.18
C PRO A 124 47.67 9.34 3.74
N THR A 125 48.92 9.22 3.26
CA THR A 125 49.47 7.95 2.80
C THR A 125 49.81 7.07 3.99
N LEU A 126 50.51 7.63 4.99
CA LEU A 126 50.84 6.92 6.23
C LEU A 126 49.58 6.55 7.03
N ARG A 127 48.62 7.46 7.09
CA ARG A 127 47.31 7.24 7.72
C ARG A 127 46.59 6.05 7.08
N SER A 128 46.57 5.98 5.74
CA SER A 128 45.93 4.88 5.02
C SER A 128 46.64 3.54 5.26
N GLN A 129 47.97 3.53 5.27
CA GLN A 129 48.75 2.33 5.61
C GLN A 129 48.44 1.86 7.03
N TYR A 130 48.42 2.78 8.01
CA TYR A 130 48.08 2.47 9.39
C TYR A 130 46.71 1.81 9.54
N TYR A 131 45.65 2.38 8.95
CA TYR A 131 44.31 1.80 9.08
C TYR A 131 44.17 0.46 8.36
N ASN A 132 44.87 0.25 7.24
CA ASN A 132 44.90 -1.05 6.55
C ASN A 132 45.56 -2.13 7.41
N ASP A 133 46.67 -1.80 8.10
CA ASP A 133 47.35 -2.73 8.98
C ASP A 133 46.55 -3.00 10.27
N ALA A 134 45.93 -1.95 10.82
CA ALA A 134 45.08 -2.04 12.01
C ALA A 134 43.88 -2.96 11.78
N GLU A 135 43.28 -2.92 10.58
CA GLU A 135 42.11 -3.73 10.19
C GLU A 135 42.36 -5.25 10.34
N GLY A 136 43.57 -5.71 10.01
CA GLY A 136 43.97 -7.10 10.16
C GLY A 136 44.21 -7.53 11.61
N SER A 137 44.40 -6.57 12.51
CA SER A 137 44.89 -6.80 13.88
C SER A 137 43.85 -6.52 14.98
N VAL A 138 42.62 -6.18 14.61
CA VAL A 138 41.54 -5.90 15.57
C VAL A 138 41.14 -7.15 16.34
N ASN A 139 41.20 -7.04 17.67
CA ASN A 139 40.72 -8.07 18.60
C ASN A 139 39.72 -7.45 19.60
N PRO A 140 38.41 -7.78 19.51
CA PRO A 140 37.41 -7.28 20.46
C PRO A 140 37.70 -7.64 21.93
N GLY A 141 38.40 -8.76 22.18
CA GLY A 141 38.68 -9.25 23.53
C GLY A 141 39.75 -8.44 24.29
N SER A 142 40.51 -7.58 23.62
CA SER A 142 41.53 -6.73 24.26
C SER A 142 41.03 -5.33 24.62
N LEU A 143 39.77 -5.03 24.32
CA LEU A 143 39.15 -3.73 24.57
C LEU A 143 38.91 -3.51 26.06
N LYS A 144 39.13 -2.29 26.52
CA LYS A 144 39.03 -1.87 27.93
C LYS A 144 37.83 -0.94 28.12
N PRO A 145 36.68 -1.45 28.60
CA PRO A 145 35.54 -0.61 28.95
C PRO A 145 35.88 0.35 30.08
N ALA A 146 35.40 1.58 29.96
CA ALA A 146 35.46 2.59 31.02
C ALA A 146 34.05 2.83 31.63
N PRO A 147 33.94 3.38 32.85
CA PRO A 147 32.66 3.87 33.36
C PRO A 147 32.14 5.03 32.48
N ARG A 148 30.82 5.05 32.21
CA ARG A 148 30.22 6.04 31.32
C ARG A 148 30.31 7.45 31.85
N LYS A 149 30.63 8.37 30.94
CA LYS A 149 30.67 9.81 31.19
C LYS A 149 29.59 10.51 30.39
N ILE A 150 29.11 11.64 30.92
CA ILE A 150 28.16 12.50 30.21
C ILE A 150 28.96 13.56 29.46
N TYR A 151 28.65 13.74 28.18
CA TYR A 151 29.21 14.78 27.33
C TYR A 151 28.35 16.03 27.43
N GLU A 152 28.78 16.97 28.27
CA GLU A 152 28.14 18.28 28.44
C GLU A 152 28.59 19.30 27.39
N SER A 153 29.75 19.08 26.75
CA SER A 153 30.26 19.93 25.67
C SER A 153 31.23 19.17 24.75
N MET A 154 31.42 19.69 23.54
CA MET A 154 32.37 19.14 22.55
C MET A 154 33.85 19.25 22.96
N GLN A 155 34.19 20.07 23.98
CA GLN A 155 35.55 20.16 24.52
C GLN A 155 36.07 18.81 25.05
N ALA A 156 35.16 17.95 25.52
CA ALA A 156 35.51 16.60 25.94
C ALA A 156 35.98 15.75 24.74
N LEU A 157 35.30 15.86 23.60
CA LEU A 157 35.70 15.16 22.37
C LEU A 157 37.03 15.72 21.83
N GLU A 158 37.22 17.04 21.82
CA GLU A 158 38.50 17.65 21.42
C GLU A 158 39.69 17.16 22.26
N ARG A 159 39.48 16.93 23.56
CA ARG A 159 40.51 16.37 24.44
C ARG A 159 40.85 14.94 24.03
N VAL A 160 39.84 14.11 23.79
CA VAL A 160 40.00 12.74 23.30
C VAL A 160 40.74 12.73 21.97
N MET A 161 40.40 13.63 21.04
CA MET A 161 41.10 13.76 19.76
C MET A 161 42.57 14.09 19.95
N ARG A 162 42.90 15.06 20.82
CA ARG A 162 44.29 15.40 21.15
C ARG A 162 45.04 14.23 21.79
N GLU A 163 44.41 13.52 22.73
CA GLU A 163 44.97 12.33 23.38
C GLU A 163 45.24 11.22 22.37
N ALA A 164 44.30 10.96 21.44
CA ALA A 164 44.47 9.97 20.39
C ALA A 164 45.65 10.28 19.47
N ASN A 165 45.83 11.56 19.12
CA ASN A 165 46.88 12.00 18.19
C ASN A 165 48.24 12.28 18.87
N SER A 166 48.31 12.25 20.22
CA SER A 166 49.54 12.51 21.00
C SER A 166 50.71 11.56 20.68
N GLY A 167 50.43 10.38 20.14
CA GLY A 167 51.42 9.37 19.79
C GLY A 167 51.73 9.27 18.29
N ASN A 168 51.18 10.16 17.46
CA ASN A 168 51.28 10.05 16.01
C ASN A 168 52.73 10.14 15.51
N ASP A 169 53.55 11.03 16.08
CA ASP A 169 54.95 11.19 15.66
C ASP A 169 55.75 9.89 15.75
N LEU A 170 55.49 9.10 16.80
CA LEU A 170 56.14 7.82 17.01
C LEU A 170 55.66 6.79 15.98
N ILE A 171 54.36 6.73 15.72
CA ILE A 171 53.76 5.85 14.70
C ILE A 171 54.31 6.22 13.32
N GLU A 172 54.28 7.50 12.95
CA GLU A 172 54.81 8.00 11.69
C GLU A 172 56.28 7.65 11.51
N ASN A 173 57.09 7.82 12.55
CA ASN A 173 58.50 7.46 12.52
C ASN A 173 58.70 5.95 12.32
N ASP A 174 57.90 5.11 12.97
CA ASP A 174 57.95 3.65 12.79
C ASP A 174 57.65 3.25 11.33
N TYR A 175 56.68 3.90 10.68
CA TYR A 175 56.42 3.69 9.25
C TYR A 175 57.54 4.21 8.35
N LYS A 176 58.02 5.44 8.60
CA LYS A 176 59.12 6.06 7.83
C LYS A 176 60.44 5.27 7.93
N THR A 177 60.68 4.61 9.07
CA THR A 177 61.88 3.79 9.32
C THR A 177 61.73 2.32 8.93
N GLY A 178 60.61 1.93 8.34
CA GLY A 178 60.36 0.56 7.86
C GLY A 178 60.05 -0.48 8.95
N ARG A 179 59.87 -0.05 10.21
CA ARG A 179 59.39 -0.91 11.31
C ARG A 179 57.89 -1.19 11.19
N GLY A 180 57.14 -0.25 10.59
CA GLY A 180 55.73 -0.38 10.25
C GLY A 180 54.84 -0.69 11.45
N PHE A 181 53.73 -1.38 11.21
CA PHE A 181 52.69 -1.61 12.21
C PHE A 181 53.16 -2.36 13.46
N LYS A 182 54.10 -3.31 13.34
CA LYS A 182 54.49 -4.24 14.41
C LYS A 182 55.20 -3.60 15.61
N ALA A 183 55.50 -2.31 15.53
CA ALA A 183 56.16 -1.55 16.59
C ALA A 183 55.12 -0.80 17.46
N SER A 184 55.19 0.52 17.52
CA SER A 184 54.39 1.33 18.44
C SER A 184 52.90 1.34 18.08
N ALA A 185 52.58 1.21 16.79
CA ALA A 185 51.21 1.14 16.29
C ALA A 185 50.45 -0.09 16.85
N GLN A 186 51.01 -1.30 16.72
CA GLN A 186 50.38 -2.52 17.25
C GLN A 186 50.26 -2.49 18.78
N ALA A 187 51.26 -1.97 19.48
CA ALA A 187 51.24 -1.87 20.94
C ALA A 187 50.13 -0.96 21.47
N ARG A 188 49.81 0.12 20.72
CA ARG A 188 48.79 1.10 21.09
C ARG A 188 47.39 0.78 20.58
N LEU A 189 47.28 -0.08 19.57
CA LEU A 189 46.01 -0.38 18.89
C LEU A 189 44.86 -0.70 19.86
N ALA A 190 45.08 -1.54 20.87
CA ALA A 190 44.04 -1.91 21.84
C ALA A 190 43.55 -0.71 22.66
N GLU A 191 44.46 0.20 23.04
CA GLU A 191 44.12 1.43 23.75
C GLU A 191 43.37 2.41 22.85
N ASP A 192 43.83 2.59 21.61
CA ASP A 192 43.22 3.51 20.64
C ASP A 192 41.81 3.06 20.20
N LEU A 193 41.61 1.75 20.03
CA LEU A 193 40.29 1.16 19.80
C LEU A 193 39.40 1.31 21.04
N SER A 194 39.94 1.07 22.24
CA SER A 194 39.19 1.25 23.50
C SER A 194 38.75 2.70 23.67
N ARG A 195 39.60 3.67 23.32
CA ARG A 195 39.25 5.10 23.35
C ARG A 195 38.08 5.38 22.41
N SER A 196 38.14 4.90 21.17
CA SER A 196 37.07 5.06 20.18
C SER A 196 35.74 4.44 20.66
N VAL A 197 35.79 3.21 21.19
CA VAL A 197 34.61 2.52 21.78
C VAL A 197 34.03 3.32 22.93
N ASN A 198 34.87 3.77 23.86
CA ASN A 198 34.42 4.47 25.05
C ASN A 198 33.78 5.81 24.69
N VAL A 199 34.30 6.54 23.71
CA VAL A 199 33.74 7.83 23.28
C VAL A 199 32.39 7.65 22.59
N VAL A 200 32.27 6.68 21.70
CA VAL A 200 30.98 6.35 21.06
C VAL A 200 29.94 5.97 22.12
N ALA A 201 30.29 5.10 23.06
CA ALA A 201 29.39 4.69 24.12
C ALA A 201 29.03 5.84 25.07
N ASP A 202 29.95 6.77 25.38
CA ASP A 202 29.65 7.95 26.20
C ASP A 202 28.72 8.94 25.49
N ILE A 203 28.91 9.15 24.18
CA ILE A 203 28.02 10.00 23.39
C ILE A 203 26.61 9.39 23.32
N TRP A 204 26.50 8.11 22.98
CA TRP A 204 25.21 7.41 22.98
C TRP A 204 24.55 7.43 24.36
N TRP A 205 25.34 7.23 25.42
CA TRP A 205 24.85 7.33 26.79
C TRP A 205 24.29 8.72 27.10
N SER A 206 24.98 9.78 26.67
CA SER A 206 24.55 11.17 26.87
C SER A 206 23.22 11.45 26.16
N ILE A 207 23.06 10.96 24.93
CA ILE A 207 21.82 11.08 24.15
C ILE A 207 20.68 10.32 24.83
N VAL A 208 20.90 9.04 25.14
CA VAL A 208 19.83 8.17 25.67
C VAL A 208 19.49 8.48 27.12
N THR A 209 20.35 9.16 27.88
CA THR A 209 19.97 9.68 29.21
C THR A 209 19.30 11.04 29.14
N SER A 210 19.13 11.61 27.93
CA SER A 210 18.64 12.98 27.71
C SER A 210 19.41 14.04 28.50
N ARG A 211 20.71 13.81 28.69
CA ARG A 211 21.64 14.74 29.35
C ARG A 211 22.65 15.35 28.37
N ALA A 212 22.48 15.09 27.07
CA ALA A 212 23.29 15.70 26.03
C ALA A 212 23.05 17.21 25.94
N VAL A 213 23.96 17.89 25.25
CA VAL A 213 23.94 19.32 24.96
C VAL A 213 22.53 19.79 24.60
N GLN A 214 22.02 20.79 25.33
CA GLN A 214 20.76 21.47 25.02
C GLN A 214 20.95 22.30 23.74
N GLY A 215 20.94 21.65 22.59
CA GLY A 215 20.85 22.32 21.29
C GLY A 215 19.40 22.68 21.01
N ASN A 216 19.15 23.93 20.58
CA ASN A 216 17.84 24.35 20.10
C ASN A 216 17.55 23.70 18.74
N ILE A 217 16.93 22.53 18.76
CA ILE A 217 16.46 21.84 17.55
C ILE A 217 15.15 22.48 17.09
N SER A 218 15.15 22.98 15.85
CA SER A 218 13.96 23.56 15.24
C SER A 218 12.95 22.49 14.84
N GLN A 219 11.67 22.87 14.77
CA GLN A 219 10.60 22.00 14.26
C GLN A 219 10.91 21.50 12.84
N ARG A 220 11.51 22.35 11.99
CA ARG A 220 11.93 21.98 10.63
C ARG A 220 12.96 20.84 10.62
N GLN A 221 13.92 20.83 11.55
CA GLN A 221 14.90 19.75 11.66
C GLN A 221 14.25 18.43 12.08
N LEU A 222 13.28 18.47 12.99
CA LEU A 222 12.52 17.28 13.37
C LEU A 222 11.63 16.78 12.22
N GLN A 223 11.01 17.67 11.45
CA GLN A 223 10.26 17.28 10.24
C GLN A 223 11.18 16.60 9.21
N GLN A 224 12.37 17.15 8.97
CA GLN A 224 13.37 16.54 8.09
C GLN A 224 13.83 15.17 8.61
N TYR A 225 14.04 15.04 9.92
CA TYR A 225 14.33 13.74 10.55
C TYR A 225 13.21 12.73 10.30
N ILE A 226 11.94 13.13 10.46
CA ILE A 226 10.79 12.27 10.22
C ILE A 226 10.71 11.87 8.73
N LEU A 227 10.89 12.82 7.81
CA LEU A 227 10.87 12.51 6.37
C LEU A 227 11.97 11.51 5.98
N GLN A 228 13.17 11.66 6.54
CA GLN A 228 14.25 10.70 6.35
C GLN A 228 13.93 9.34 6.99
N ALA A 229 13.23 9.32 8.12
CA ALA A 229 12.76 8.09 8.76
C ALA A 229 11.77 7.34 7.87
N TYR A 230 10.77 8.04 7.33
CA TYR A 230 9.81 7.44 6.38
C TYR A 230 10.54 6.90 5.15
N THR A 231 11.49 7.66 4.60
CA THR A 231 12.32 7.20 3.47
C THR A 231 13.05 5.91 3.81
N TYR A 232 13.69 5.85 4.98
CA TYR A 232 14.37 4.63 5.47
C TYR A 232 13.44 3.43 5.55
N TYR A 233 12.23 3.58 6.10
CA TYR A 233 11.28 2.47 6.22
C TYR A 233 10.70 2.03 4.88
N VAL A 234 10.44 2.97 3.98
CA VAL A 234 9.96 2.71 2.63
C VAL A 234 11.02 1.94 1.82
N ASP A 235 12.27 2.37 1.89
CA ASP A 235 13.40 1.70 1.22
C ASP A 235 13.62 0.27 1.73
N GLN A 236 13.35 0.03 3.01
CA GLN A 236 13.40 -1.32 3.60
C GLN A 236 12.11 -2.14 3.40
N GLY A 237 11.06 -1.56 2.81
CA GLY A 237 9.76 -2.23 2.64
C GLY A 237 9.07 -2.61 3.97
N SER A 238 9.43 -1.97 5.08
CA SER A 238 9.01 -2.36 6.43
C SER A 238 7.83 -1.53 6.93
N THR A 239 6.66 -1.70 6.30
CA THR A 239 5.44 -0.91 6.59
C THR A 239 4.93 -1.07 8.02
N ALA A 240 5.00 -2.26 8.60
CA ALA A 240 4.59 -2.49 9.99
C ALA A 240 5.49 -1.77 11.01
N ALA A 241 6.80 -1.68 10.72
CA ALA A 241 7.73 -0.94 11.57
C ALA A 241 7.48 0.57 11.47
N LEU A 242 7.16 1.05 10.26
CA LEU A 242 6.77 2.44 10.01
C LEU A 242 5.51 2.82 10.80
N GLU A 243 4.44 2.03 10.74
CA GLU A 243 3.19 2.31 11.48
C GLU A 243 3.40 2.35 13.00
N SER A 244 4.33 1.53 13.51
CA SER A 244 4.71 1.55 14.93
C SER A 244 5.50 2.82 15.29
N ALA A 245 6.40 3.26 14.41
CA ALA A 245 7.23 4.44 14.60
C ALA A 245 6.44 5.76 14.44
N GLU A 246 5.48 5.80 13.51
CA GLU A 246 4.62 6.96 13.21
C GLU A 246 3.94 7.52 14.47
N LYS A 247 3.43 6.63 15.35
CA LYS A 247 2.81 7.04 16.63
C LYS A 247 3.75 7.81 17.56
N ASN A 248 5.06 7.62 17.43
CA ASN A 248 6.04 8.40 18.15
C ASN A 248 6.36 9.70 17.41
N TYR A 249 6.45 9.67 16.08
CA TYR A 249 6.70 10.85 15.26
C TYR A 249 5.60 11.91 15.38
N GLU A 250 4.33 11.51 15.41
CA GLU A 250 3.19 12.41 15.65
C GLU A 250 3.26 13.13 17.01
N LYS A 251 3.97 12.56 18.00
CA LYS A 251 4.20 13.21 19.30
C LYS A 251 5.41 14.14 19.29
N LEU A 252 6.34 13.94 18.37
CA LEU A 252 7.55 14.78 18.24
C LEU A 252 7.22 16.08 17.52
N VAL A 253 6.43 15.99 16.44
CA VAL A 253 6.05 17.13 15.61
C VAL A 253 4.62 16.95 15.13
N GLU A 254 3.86 18.04 15.14
CA GLU A 254 2.56 18.09 14.46
C GLU A 254 2.74 17.98 12.93
N PHE A 255 2.00 17.05 12.33
CA PHE A 255 2.08 16.81 10.89
C PHE A 255 1.29 17.87 10.15
N SER A 256 1.98 18.90 9.67
CA SER A 256 1.38 19.94 8.84
C SER A 256 0.88 19.37 7.50
N PRO A 257 -0.08 20.05 6.84
CA PRO A 257 -0.50 19.68 5.49
C PRO A 257 0.67 19.54 4.51
N ASP A 258 1.67 20.43 4.60
CA ASP A 258 2.87 20.36 3.75
C ASP A 258 3.73 19.13 4.02
N LEU A 259 3.88 18.71 5.28
CA LEU A 259 4.59 17.47 5.59
C LEU A 259 3.80 16.26 5.05
N ARG A 260 2.48 16.23 5.24
CA ARG A 260 1.62 15.17 4.69
C ARG A 260 1.73 15.08 3.16
N VAL A 261 1.80 16.21 2.45
CA VAL A 261 2.09 16.21 1.00
C VAL A 261 3.44 15.55 0.69
N GLN A 262 4.51 15.92 1.40
CA GLN A 262 5.84 15.32 1.18
C GLN A 262 5.86 13.81 1.46
N LEU A 263 5.13 13.35 2.48
CA LEU A 263 4.95 11.92 2.74
C LEU A 263 4.15 11.24 1.62
N GLY A 264 3.09 11.89 1.13
CA GLY A 264 2.32 11.42 -0.01
C GLY A 264 3.17 11.26 -1.26
N ASP A 265 4.03 12.25 -1.57
CA ASP A 265 4.98 12.20 -2.69
C ASP A 265 5.99 11.06 -2.53
N LEU A 266 6.51 10.87 -1.32
CA LEU A 266 7.42 9.76 -1.01
C LEU A 266 6.76 8.41 -1.31
N PHE A 267 5.55 8.17 -0.81
CA PHE A 267 4.83 6.92 -1.04
C PHE A 267 4.44 6.75 -2.51
N GLN A 268 4.10 7.83 -3.21
CA GLN A 268 3.79 7.80 -4.64
C GLN A 268 5.00 7.34 -5.45
N ASN A 269 6.18 7.93 -5.18
CA ASN A 269 7.44 7.58 -5.84
C ASN A 269 7.86 6.14 -5.54
N ALA A 270 7.49 5.61 -4.37
CA ALA A 270 7.71 4.22 -4.00
C ALA A 270 6.65 3.24 -4.54
N GLY A 271 5.65 3.71 -5.29
CA GLY A 271 4.57 2.90 -5.84
C GLY A 271 3.51 2.46 -4.83
N MET A 272 3.52 3.00 -3.60
CA MET A 272 2.56 2.72 -2.54
C MET A 272 1.33 3.65 -2.66
N LEU A 273 0.59 3.51 -3.76
CA LEU A 273 -0.46 4.46 -4.15
C LEU A 273 -1.56 4.63 -3.09
N GLU A 274 -2.05 3.56 -2.48
CA GLU A 274 -3.10 3.63 -1.47
C GLU A 274 -2.65 4.42 -0.24
N ARG A 275 -1.37 4.30 0.16
CA ARG A 275 -0.84 5.06 1.30
C ARG A 275 -0.62 6.52 0.91
N SER A 276 -0.10 6.76 -0.29
CA SER A 276 0.08 8.11 -0.85
C SER A 276 -1.23 8.90 -0.83
N ILE A 277 -2.32 8.29 -1.31
CA ILE A 277 -3.64 8.92 -1.37
C ILE A 277 -4.17 9.24 0.03
N ARG A 278 -3.95 8.36 1.01
CA ARG A 278 -4.33 8.66 2.40
C ARG A 278 -3.61 9.90 2.95
N GLU A 279 -2.32 10.05 2.69
CA GLU A 279 -1.59 11.25 3.14
C GLU A 279 -2.11 12.52 2.45
N TYR A 280 -2.42 12.43 1.16
CA TYR A 280 -3.00 13.53 0.39
C TYR A 280 -4.40 13.93 0.88
N GLU A 281 -5.25 12.95 1.21
CA GLU A 281 -6.58 13.22 1.78
C GLU A 281 -6.47 13.95 3.11
N ILE A 282 -5.61 13.49 4.02
CA ILE A 282 -5.35 14.15 5.31
C ILE A 282 -4.78 15.56 5.09
N ALA A 283 -3.88 15.73 4.12
CA ALA A 283 -3.36 17.06 3.78
C ALA A 283 -4.46 18.01 3.29
N LEU A 284 -5.40 17.51 2.49
CA LEU A 284 -6.49 18.30 1.92
C LEU A 284 -7.54 18.69 2.97
N GLU A 285 -7.77 17.85 3.99
CA GLU A 285 -8.61 18.21 5.15
C GLU A 285 -8.07 19.44 5.88
N GLY A 286 -6.74 19.57 5.98
CA GLY A 286 -6.08 20.72 6.63
C GLY A 286 -5.82 21.91 5.70
N ALA A 287 -5.77 21.71 4.38
CA ALA A 287 -5.52 22.74 3.37
C ALA A 287 -6.29 22.46 2.06
N PRO A 288 -7.61 22.78 2.00
CA PRO A 288 -8.49 22.42 0.89
C PRO A 288 -8.14 23.05 -0.47
N GLU A 289 -7.33 24.11 -0.49
CA GLU A 289 -6.99 24.90 -1.67
C GLU A 289 -5.85 24.30 -2.52
N LYS A 290 -5.24 23.19 -2.10
CA LYS A 290 -4.11 22.55 -2.80
C LYS A 290 -4.56 21.82 -4.08
N ARG A 291 -4.65 22.58 -5.18
CA ARG A 291 -5.13 22.10 -6.49
C ARG A 291 -4.34 20.91 -7.05
N ASP A 292 -3.03 20.89 -6.87
CA ASP A 292 -2.15 19.79 -7.28
C ASP A 292 -2.50 18.47 -6.57
N ILE A 293 -2.89 18.55 -5.30
CA ILE A 293 -3.31 17.39 -4.50
C ILE A 293 -4.71 16.93 -4.89
N VAL A 294 -5.63 17.88 -5.13
CA VAL A 294 -6.97 17.59 -5.68
C VAL A 294 -6.87 16.81 -7.00
N GLU A 295 -5.99 17.24 -7.90
CA GLU A 295 -5.76 16.55 -9.17
C GLU A 295 -5.21 15.13 -8.96
N LYS A 296 -4.21 14.95 -8.08
CA LYS A 296 -3.64 13.62 -7.77
C LYS A 296 -4.69 12.65 -7.22
N ILE A 297 -5.51 13.09 -6.27
CA ILE A 297 -6.56 12.26 -5.66
C ILE A 297 -7.66 11.94 -6.68
N GLY A 298 -8.14 12.95 -7.41
CA GLY A 298 -9.19 12.79 -8.41
C GLY A 298 -8.78 11.82 -9.51
N ASN A 299 -7.56 11.96 -10.05
CA ASN A 299 -7.02 11.06 -11.07
C ASN A 299 -6.91 9.62 -10.55
N TYR A 300 -6.45 9.41 -9.32
CA TYR A 300 -6.37 8.06 -8.73
C TYR A 300 -7.74 7.40 -8.66
N TYR A 301 -8.77 8.09 -8.16
CA TYR A 301 -10.11 7.52 -8.08
C TYR A 301 -10.72 7.27 -9.47
N SER A 302 -10.48 8.16 -10.43
CA SER A 302 -10.89 7.95 -11.82
C SER A 302 -10.21 6.71 -12.42
N ASP A 303 -8.92 6.50 -12.18
CA ASP A 303 -8.18 5.35 -12.69
C ASP A 303 -8.65 4.02 -12.05
N GLN A 304 -8.99 4.03 -10.76
CA GLN A 304 -9.58 2.86 -10.11
C GLN A 304 -10.98 2.56 -10.63
N ALA A 305 -11.79 3.60 -10.89
CA ALA A 305 -13.11 3.47 -11.47
C ALA A 305 -13.06 2.86 -12.89
N GLU A 306 -12.12 3.30 -13.73
CA GLU A 306 -11.89 2.71 -15.06
C GLU A 306 -11.53 1.22 -14.97
N LYS A 307 -10.68 0.82 -14.02
CA LYS A 307 -10.35 -0.61 -13.79
C LYS A 307 -11.55 -1.42 -13.34
N SER A 308 -12.46 -0.85 -12.54
CA SER A 308 -13.72 -1.50 -12.16
C SER A 308 -14.65 -1.65 -13.36
N LEU A 309 -14.72 -0.62 -14.21
CA LEU A 309 -15.51 -0.63 -15.44
C LEU A 309 -15.01 -1.70 -16.42
N GLU A 310 -13.70 -1.83 -16.63
CA GLU A 310 -13.10 -2.89 -17.46
C GLU A 310 -13.45 -4.31 -16.97
N LYS A 311 -13.70 -4.48 -15.67
CA LYS A 311 -14.13 -5.75 -15.06
C LYS A 311 -15.65 -5.96 -15.08
N GLY A 312 -16.42 -4.99 -15.60
CA GLY A 312 -17.88 -5.02 -15.59
C GLY A 312 -18.51 -4.75 -14.22
N LEU A 313 -17.73 -4.27 -13.25
CA LEU A 313 -18.22 -3.90 -11.91
C LEU A 313 -18.80 -2.49 -11.95
N LEU A 314 -19.99 -2.35 -12.54
CA LEU A 314 -20.60 -1.06 -12.86
C LEU A 314 -20.86 -0.21 -11.60
N GLU A 315 -21.33 -0.81 -10.51
CA GLU A 315 -21.57 -0.12 -9.24
C GLU A 315 -20.28 0.43 -8.64
N ASP A 316 -19.21 -0.38 -8.62
CA ASP A 316 -17.90 0.05 -8.10
C ASP A 316 -17.28 1.15 -8.98
N ALA A 317 -17.46 1.06 -10.30
CA ALA A 317 -17.03 2.09 -11.23
C ALA A 317 -17.77 3.41 -11.01
N LEU A 318 -19.10 3.36 -10.85
CA LEU A 318 -19.92 4.53 -10.57
C LEU A 318 -19.46 5.23 -9.29
N ALA A 319 -19.35 4.47 -8.19
CA ALA A 319 -18.88 4.99 -6.90
C ALA A 319 -17.46 5.59 -6.99
N GLY A 320 -16.57 4.98 -7.78
CA GLY A 320 -15.23 5.49 -8.02
C GLY A 320 -15.22 6.84 -8.76
N PHE A 321 -16.01 6.98 -9.83
CA PHE A 321 -16.12 8.25 -10.55
C PHE A 321 -16.79 9.35 -9.71
N GLU A 322 -17.80 9.01 -8.91
CA GLU A 322 -18.41 9.93 -7.96
C GLU A 322 -17.39 10.42 -6.92
N LYS A 323 -16.56 9.52 -6.39
CA LYS A 323 -15.49 9.88 -5.45
C LYS A 323 -14.44 10.78 -6.10
N ALA A 324 -14.08 10.51 -7.36
CA ALA A 324 -13.17 11.37 -8.13
C ALA A 324 -13.73 12.79 -8.28
N LEU A 325 -15.01 12.93 -8.61
CA LEU A 325 -15.68 14.22 -8.79
C LEU A 325 -15.95 14.96 -7.47
N ALA A 326 -16.18 14.22 -6.38
CA ALA A 326 -16.34 14.82 -5.05
C ALA A 326 -15.08 15.60 -4.63
N VAL A 327 -13.90 15.10 -5.00
CA VAL A 327 -12.61 15.76 -4.72
C VAL A 327 -12.26 16.74 -5.86
N TYR A 328 -12.35 16.30 -7.11
CA TYR A 328 -12.02 17.08 -8.30
C TYR A 328 -13.25 17.29 -9.19
N GLY A 329 -14.09 18.26 -8.83
CA GLY A 329 -15.36 18.51 -9.52
C GLY A 329 -15.25 18.88 -11.01
N LEU A 330 -14.09 19.36 -11.46
CA LEU A 330 -13.80 19.65 -12.87
C LEU A 330 -12.84 18.62 -13.49
N HIS A 331 -12.88 17.36 -13.03
CA HIS A 331 -12.06 16.29 -13.60
C HIS A 331 -12.32 16.14 -15.11
N PRO A 332 -11.29 16.08 -15.98
CA PRO A 332 -11.45 16.18 -17.44
C PRO A 332 -12.37 15.13 -18.06
N THR A 333 -12.43 13.93 -17.49
CA THR A 333 -13.15 12.79 -18.06
C THR A 333 -14.17 12.14 -17.12
N ALA A 334 -14.14 12.42 -15.81
CA ALA A 334 -14.85 11.58 -14.83
C ALA A 334 -16.37 11.76 -14.94
N GLU A 335 -16.85 12.98 -15.17
CA GLU A 335 -18.30 13.23 -15.33
C GLU A 335 -18.86 12.53 -16.56
N ARG A 336 -18.13 12.58 -17.68
CA ARG A 336 -18.53 11.84 -18.90
C ARG A 336 -18.60 10.34 -18.64
N ARG A 337 -17.62 9.79 -17.93
CA ARG A 337 -17.59 8.36 -17.59
C ARG A 337 -18.66 7.96 -16.59
N ARG A 338 -18.93 8.78 -15.57
CA ARG A 338 -20.03 8.58 -14.62
C ARG A 338 -21.35 8.42 -15.35
N LEU A 339 -21.67 9.34 -16.27
CA LEU A 339 -22.91 9.30 -17.07
C LEU A 339 -22.98 8.09 -18.00
N GLU A 340 -21.84 7.66 -18.56
CA GLU A 340 -21.73 6.44 -19.37
C GLU A 340 -22.07 5.18 -18.54
N VAL A 341 -21.47 5.05 -17.36
CA VAL A 341 -21.74 3.93 -16.44
C VAL A 341 -23.19 3.94 -15.95
N GLU A 342 -23.75 5.10 -15.60
CA GLU A 342 -25.18 5.20 -15.26
C GLU A 342 -26.09 4.70 -16.39
N ALA A 343 -25.76 5.03 -17.64
CA ALA A 343 -26.53 4.56 -18.79
C ALA A 343 -26.45 3.03 -18.94
N MET A 344 -25.26 2.45 -18.72
CA MET A 344 -25.07 0.99 -18.73
C MET A 344 -25.89 0.31 -17.61
N ILE A 345 -25.89 0.87 -16.39
CA ILE A 345 -26.69 0.35 -15.27
C ILE A 345 -28.18 0.41 -15.62
N ARG A 346 -28.67 1.56 -16.09
CA ARG A 346 -30.08 1.70 -16.52
C ARG A 346 -30.47 0.69 -17.60
N GLN A 347 -29.59 0.46 -18.57
CA GLN A 347 -29.84 -0.51 -19.65
C GLN A 347 -29.90 -1.94 -19.10
N ARG A 348 -28.95 -2.33 -18.23
CA ARG A 348 -28.94 -3.63 -17.58
C ARG A 348 -30.20 -3.85 -16.76
N ASP A 349 -30.59 -2.87 -15.95
CA ASP A 349 -31.75 -2.98 -15.07
C ASP A 349 -33.06 -3.05 -15.87
N ALA A 350 -33.17 -2.31 -16.97
CA ALA A 350 -34.30 -2.41 -17.90
C ALA A 350 -34.37 -3.79 -18.56
N LEU A 351 -33.23 -4.34 -19.02
CA LEU A 351 -33.17 -5.68 -19.61
C LEU A 351 -33.58 -6.75 -18.59
N HIS A 352 -33.09 -6.64 -17.36
CA HIS A 352 -33.46 -7.55 -16.27
C HIS A 352 -34.96 -7.51 -15.99
N ALA A 353 -35.56 -6.31 -15.93
CA ALA A 353 -36.99 -6.15 -15.74
C ALA A 353 -37.80 -6.77 -16.88
N GLN A 354 -37.35 -6.61 -18.14
CA GLN A 354 -37.96 -7.26 -19.30
C GLN A 354 -37.95 -8.79 -19.17
N TYR A 355 -36.82 -9.38 -18.75
CA TYR A 355 -36.74 -10.83 -18.56
C TYR A 355 -37.67 -11.32 -17.47
N GLN A 356 -37.79 -10.57 -16.37
CA GLN A 356 -38.74 -10.90 -15.31
C GLN A 356 -40.19 -10.84 -15.80
N GLU A 357 -40.53 -9.89 -16.65
CA GLU A 357 -41.85 -9.78 -17.27
C GLU A 357 -42.14 -10.97 -18.21
N SER A 358 -41.22 -11.31 -19.10
CA SER A 358 -41.33 -12.47 -20.00
C SER A 358 -41.48 -13.79 -19.23
N LEU A 359 -40.72 -13.98 -18.15
CA LEU A 359 -40.84 -15.16 -17.27
C LEU A 359 -42.20 -15.19 -16.56
N ALA A 360 -42.68 -14.06 -16.05
CA ALA A 360 -43.98 -13.98 -15.39
C ALA A 360 -45.13 -14.27 -16.37
N MET A 361 -45.06 -13.73 -17.58
CA MET A 361 -46.02 -14.01 -18.66
C MET A 361 -46.03 -15.50 -19.02
N ALA A 362 -44.86 -16.12 -19.13
CA ALA A 362 -44.73 -17.54 -19.40
C ALA A 362 -45.33 -18.41 -18.28
N ASP A 363 -45.12 -18.06 -17.02
CA ASP A 363 -45.68 -18.76 -15.87
C ASP A 363 -47.20 -18.63 -15.80
N GLU A 364 -47.74 -17.44 -16.10
CA GLU A 364 -49.18 -17.22 -16.14
C GLU A 364 -49.85 -18.06 -17.24
N MET A 365 -49.28 -18.05 -18.46
CA MET A 365 -49.77 -18.89 -19.56
C MET A 365 -49.74 -20.38 -19.20
N ARG A 366 -48.70 -20.83 -18.48
CA ARG A 366 -48.64 -22.21 -17.99
C ARG A 366 -49.74 -22.50 -16.97
N SER A 367 -50.01 -21.57 -16.06
CA SER A 367 -51.11 -21.72 -15.09
C SER A 367 -52.47 -21.80 -15.78
N LEU A 368 -52.71 -20.94 -16.77
CA LEU A 368 -53.94 -20.97 -17.58
C LEU A 368 -54.06 -22.28 -18.37
N ALA A 369 -52.95 -22.80 -18.89
CA ALA A 369 -52.94 -24.08 -19.59
C ALA A 369 -53.36 -25.24 -18.68
N GLU A 370 -52.90 -25.26 -17.43
CA GLU A 370 -53.31 -26.28 -16.46
C GLU A 370 -54.81 -26.15 -16.10
N ASP A 371 -55.35 -24.92 -16.00
CA ASP A 371 -56.79 -24.70 -15.77
C ASP A 371 -57.63 -25.19 -16.96
N GLU A 372 -57.27 -24.85 -18.19
CA GLU A 372 -57.97 -25.34 -19.39
C GLU A 372 -57.83 -26.87 -19.55
N ALA A 373 -56.67 -27.44 -19.20
CA ALA A 373 -56.49 -28.89 -19.17
C ALA A 373 -57.40 -29.57 -18.12
N SER A 374 -57.64 -28.93 -16.96
CA SER A 374 -58.58 -29.43 -15.95
C SER A 374 -60.02 -29.51 -16.48
N ARG A 375 -60.37 -28.65 -17.44
CA ARG A 375 -61.66 -28.62 -18.16
C ARG A 375 -61.66 -29.55 -19.38
N SER A 376 -60.63 -30.39 -19.55
CA SER A 376 -60.41 -31.28 -20.70
C SER A 376 -60.26 -30.57 -22.05
N ARG A 377 -59.94 -29.27 -22.03
CA ARG A 377 -59.67 -28.43 -23.21
C ARG A 377 -58.18 -28.46 -23.54
N TYR A 378 -57.74 -29.64 -23.98
CA TYR A 378 -56.31 -29.91 -24.17
C TYR A 378 -55.69 -29.19 -25.38
N ALA A 379 -56.48 -28.83 -26.40
CA ALA A 379 -55.98 -28.09 -27.55
C ALA A 379 -55.61 -26.65 -27.15
N GLU A 380 -56.46 -26.03 -26.34
CA GLU A 380 -56.29 -24.71 -25.75
C GLU A 380 -55.11 -24.69 -24.78
N ALA A 381 -55.01 -25.70 -23.91
CA ALA A 381 -53.88 -25.85 -23.01
C ALA A 381 -52.53 -25.98 -23.75
N ILE A 382 -52.49 -26.73 -24.86
CA ILE A 382 -51.27 -26.85 -25.69
C ILE A 382 -50.93 -25.50 -26.33
N ALA A 383 -51.90 -24.76 -26.86
CA ALA A 383 -51.69 -23.45 -27.45
C ALA A 383 -51.10 -22.45 -26.44
N LEU A 384 -51.65 -22.41 -25.22
CA LEU A 384 -51.12 -21.58 -24.12
C LEU A 384 -49.68 -21.95 -23.74
N LEU A 385 -49.33 -23.24 -23.69
CA LEU A 385 -47.95 -23.67 -23.44
C LEU A 385 -46.99 -23.32 -24.59
N GLN A 386 -47.47 -23.27 -25.83
CA GLN A 386 -46.67 -22.80 -26.98
C GLN A 386 -46.45 -21.28 -26.94
N GLN A 387 -47.46 -20.51 -26.53
CA GLN A 387 -47.29 -19.08 -26.26
C GLN A 387 -46.31 -18.84 -25.10
N SER A 388 -46.40 -19.63 -24.04
CA SER A 388 -45.44 -19.61 -22.92
C SER A 388 -44.01 -19.84 -23.42
N GLN A 389 -43.79 -20.83 -24.31
CA GLN A 389 -42.48 -21.05 -24.93
C GLN A 389 -41.99 -19.86 -25.77
N THR A 390 -42.91 -19.11 -26.39
CA THR A 390 -42.57 -17.92 -27.17
C THR A 390 -42.11 -16.79 -26.24
N ALA A 391 -42.82 -16.53 -25.15
CA ALA A 391 -42.40 -15.55 -24.14
C ALA A 391 -41.04 -15.90 -23.51
N LEU A 392 -40.77 -17.19 -23.26
CA LEU A 392 -39.48 -17.67 -22.76
C LEU A 392 -38.32 -17.44 -23.74
N SER A 393 -38.59 -17.35 -25.05
CA SER A 393 -37.56 -17.14 -26.06
C SER A 393 -36.95 -15.73 -26.03
N ASP A 394 -37.64 -14.77 -25.41
CA ASP A 394 -37.14 -13.41 -25.19
C ASP A 394 -36.14 -13.31 -24.01
N VAL A 395 -36.05 -14.35 -23.18
CA VAL A 395 -35.16 -14.39 -22.00
C VAL A 395 -33.80 -14.93 -22.43
N GLY A 396 -32.75 -14.13 -22.25
CA GLY A 396 -31.37 -14.47 -22.60
C GLY A 396 -30.60 -15.21 -21.50
N ASP A 397 -29.27 -15.14 -21.59
CA ASP A 397 -28.31 -15.85 -20.73
C ASP A 397 -27.52 -14.89 -19.81
N GLU A 398 -27.75 -13.58 -19.92
CA GLU A 398 -27.06 -12.49 -19.23
C GLU A 398 -27.25 -12.56 -17.72
N PHE A 399 -28.39 -13.08 -17.27
CA PHE A 399 -28.74 -13.22 -15.85
C PHE A 399 -28.92 -14.69 -15.48
N PRO A 400 -28.01 -15.28 -14.66
CA PRO A 400 -28.01 -16.72 -14.41
C PRO A 400 -29.27 -17.28 -13.76
N LEU A 401 -29.96 -16.50 -12.92
CA LEU A 401 -31.17 -16.95 -12.23
C LEU A 401 -32.35 -17.04 -13.19
N GLU A 402 -32.53 -16.00 -14.01
CA GLU A 402 -33.54 -15.90 -15.06
C GLU A 402 -33.32 -16.97 -16.12
N MET A 403 -32.06 -17.18 -16.54
CA MET A 403 -31.66 -18.26 -17.44
C MET A 403 -32.03 -19.65 -16.87
N GLN A 404 -31.72 -19.91 -15.60
CA GLN A 404 -32.11 -21.17 -14.95
C GLN A 404 -33.63 -21.33 -14.84
N HIS A 405 -34.35 -20.23 -14.61
CA HIS A 405 -35.80 -20.24 -14.58
C HIS A 405 -36.38 -20.62 -15.95
N ARG A 406 -35.89 -19.95 -17.01
CA ARG A 406 -36.25 -20.24 -18.40
C ARG A 406 -36.02 -21.71 -18.74
N ILE A 407 -34.83 -22.25 -18.48
CA ILE A 407 -34.48 -23.64 -18.80
C ILE A 407 -35.43 -24.64 -18.11
N ARG A 408 -35.81 -24.38 -16.86
CA ARG A 408 -36.78 -25.23 -16.14
C ARG A 408 -38.17 -25.12 -16.76
N ALA A 409 -38.65 -23.89 -16.96
CA ALA A 409 -39.97 -23.64 -17.52
C ALA A 409 -40.12 -24.24 -18.93
N GLU A 410 -39.11 -24.12 -19.80
CA GLU A 410 -39.11 -24.74 -21.13
C GLU A 410 -39.22 -26.26 -21.08
N ARG A 411 -38.47 -26.89 -20.17
CA ARG A 411 -38.51 -28.35 -19.99
C ARG A 411 -39.89 -28.80 -19.54
N ASP A 412 -40.45 -28.13 -18.54
CA ASP A 412 -41.78 -28.43 -18.00
C ASP A 412 -42.84 -28.26 -19.09
N ASN A 413 -42.79 -27.17 -19.85
CA ASN A 413 -43.70 -26.91 -20.97
C ASN A 413 -43.60 -28.01 -22.03
N ARG A 414 -42.39 -28.47 -22.39
CA ARG A 414 -42.20 -29.57 -23.36
C ARG A 414 -42.83 -30.87 -22.85
N THR A 415 -42.65 -31.20 -21.57
CA THR A 415 -43.25 -32.38 -20.96
C THR A 415 -44.77 -32.29 -20.97
N ARG A 416 -45.34 -31.17 -20.51
CA ARG A 416 -46.79 -30.97 -20.49
C ARG A 416 -47.44 -30.96 -21.86
N ILE A 417 -46.81 -30.33 -22.86
CA ILE A 417 -47.28 -30.39 -24.25
C ILE A 417 -47.36 -31.84 -24.73
N ALA A 418 -46.36 -32.68 -24.42
CA ALA A 418 -46.39 -34.08 -24.83
C ALA A 418 -47.52 -34.87 -24.15
N GLU A 419 -47.74 -34.65 -22.85
CA GLU A 419 -48.83 -35.27 -22.09
C GLU A 419 -50.22 -34.84 -22.61
N PHE A 420 -50.45 -33.54 -22.79
CA PHE A 420 -51.71 -33.03 -23.29
C PHE A 420 -51.99 -33.46 -24.73
N ARG A 421 -50.96 -33.62 -25.57
CA ARG A 421 -51.12 -34.22 -26.91
C ARG A 421 -51.63 -35.66 -26.83
N GLN A 422 -51.11 -36.45 -25.90
CA GLN A 422 -51.58 -37.82 -25.70
C GLN A 422 -53.03 -37.86 -25.21
N LEU A 423 -53.40 -37.00 -24.25
CA LEU A 423 -54.77 -36.90 -23.73
C LEU A 423 -55.77 -36.42 -24.79
N LEU A 424 -55.36 -35.47 -25.64
CA LEU A 424 -56.16 -34.99 -26.76
C LEU A 424 -56.44 -36.12 -27.77
N LEU A 425 -55.45 -36.96 -28.09
CA LEU A 425 -55.61 -38.12 -28.96
C LEU A 425 -56.56 -39.16 -28.36
N SER A 426 -56.43 -39.47 -27.07
CA SER A 426 -57.33 -40.43 -26.43
C SER A 426 -58.78 -39.94 -26.38
N ASN A 427 -59.00 -38.66 -26.09
CA ASN A 427 -60.35 -38.09 -26.07
C ASN A 427 -60.97 -38.04 -27.48
N THR A 428 -60.24 -37.57 -28.48
CA THR A 428 -60.76 -37.50 -29.86
C THR A 428 -61.07 -38.88 -30.45
N ALA A 429 -60.27 -39.91 -30.16
CA ALA A 429 -60.53 -41.28 -30.59
C ALA A 429 -61.74 -41.92 -29.88
N ALA A 430 -62.00 -41.57 -28.61
CA ALA A 430 -63.13 -42.08 -27.85
C ALA A 430 -64.49 -41.51 -28.32
N PHE A 431 -64.51 -40.27 -28.83
CA PHE A 431 -65.75 -39.57 -29.22
C PHE A 431 -66.05 -39.57 -30.73
N SER A 432 -65.06 -39.79 -31.61
CA SER A 432 -65.25 -39.61 -33.07
C SER A 432 -65.80 -40.82 -33.83
N GLY A 433 -65.85 -42.01 -33.22
CA GLY A 433 -66.51 -43.22 -33.77
C GLY A 433 -66.08 -43.66 -35.19
N SER A 434 -65.08 -43.03 -35.79
CA SER A 434 -64.67 -43.17 -37.18
C SER A 434 -63.15 -43.22 -37.26
N ALA A 435 -62.64 -44.09 -38.13
CA ALA A 435 -61.21 -44.40 -38.26
C ALA A 435 -60.36 -43.27 -38.88
N PHE A 436 -60.86 -42.03 -38.91
CA PHE A 436 -60.12 -40.85 -39.36
C PHE A 436 -59.83 -39.95 -38.16
N GLY A 437 -58.59 -39.98 -37.68
CA GLY A 437 -58.13 -39.06 -36.64
C GLY A 437 -58.09 -37.62 -37.16
N PRO A 438 -58.59 -36.62 -36.41
CA PRO A 438 -58.53 -35.22 -36.82
C PRO A 438 -57.08 -34.71 -36.89
N ASP A 439 -56.82 -33.74 -37.79
CA ASP A 439 -55.51 -33.08 -37.90
C ASP A 439 -55.26 -32.22 -36.65
N MET A 440 -54.36 -32.68 -35.80
CA MET A 440 -54.02 -32.05 -34.53
C MET A 440 -53.51 -30.61 -34.70
N LYS A 441 -52.85 -30.29 -35.82
CA LYS A 441 -52.40 -28.93 -36.08
C LYS A 441 -53.57 -27.98 -36.27
N VAL A 442 -54.60 -28.42 -36.98
CA VAL A 442 -55.81 -27.62 -37.24
C VAL A 442 -56.61 -27.38 -35.96
N LEU A 443 -56.68 -28.38 -35.06
CA LEU A 443 -57.35 -28.22 -33.77
C LEU A 443 -56.61 -27.23 -32.84
N ILE A 444 -55.28 -27.32 -32.75
CA ILE A 444 -54.48 -26.40 -31.94
C ILE A 444 -54.52 -24.99 -32.55
N GLN A 445 -54.49 -24.87 -33.87
CA GLN A 445 -54.53 -23.59 -34.57
C GLN A 445 -55.91 -22.93 -34.46
N GLY A 446 -57.01 -23.68 -34.59
CA GLY A 446 -58.36 -23.17 -34.35
C GLY A 446 -58.61 -22.79 -32.89
N ALA A 447 -58.00 -23.50 -31.94
CA ALA A 447 -58.04 -23.12 -30.53
C ALA A 447 -57.25 -21.83 -30.25
N SER A 448 -56.11 -21.62 -30.92
CA SER A 448 -55.29 -20.42 -30.73
C SER A 448 -55.99 -19.11 -31.16
N GLU A 449 -56.90 -19.16 -32.15
CA GLU A 449 -57.58 -17.97 -32.68
C GLU A 449 -58.49 -17.25 -31.65
N GLY A 450 -59.01 -17.94 -30.64
CA GLY A 450 -59.82 -17.35 -29.56
C GLY A 450 -59.06 -17.05 -28.27
N ILE A 451 -57.91 -17.71 -28.07
CA ILE A 451 -57.12 -17.60 -26.83
C ILE A 451 -56.34 -16.29 -26.78
N GLU A 452 -55.87 -15.78 -27.91
CA GLU A 452 -55.12 -14.51 -27.94
C GLU A 452 -55.95 -13.36 -27.35
N GLU A 453 -57.23 -13.24 -27.71
CA GLU A 453 -58.12 -12.19 -27.23
C GLU A 453 -58.46 -12.35 -25.74
N GLU A 454 -58.74 -13.57 -25.28
CA GLU A 454 -59.10 -13.87 -23.89
C GLU A 454 -57.89 -13.79 -22.94
N ALA A 455 -56.71 -14.26 -23.40
CA ALA A 455 -55.44 -14.10 -22.68
C ALA A 455 -55.03 -12.63 -22.62
N LEU A 456 -55.12 -11.87 -23.73
CA LEU A 456 -54.88 -10.42 -23.74
C LEU A 456 -55.82 -9.69 -22.77
N LEU A 457 -57.11 -10.05 -22.72
CA LEU A 457 -58.07 -9.50 -21.77
C LEU A 457 -57.73 -9.84 -20.31
N SER A 458 -57.27 -11.08 -20.03
CA SER A 458 -56.77 -11.48 -18.71
C SER A 458 -55.54 -10.65 -18.31
N PHE A 459 -54.54 -10.55 -19.19
CA PHE A 459 -53.34 -9.75 -18.98
C PHE A 459 -53.67 -8.28 -18.73
N PHE A 460 -54.55 -7.70 -19.55
CA PHE A 460 -54.97 -6.29 -19.41
C PHE A 460 -55.71 -6.07 -18.09
N ASN A 461 -56.60 -6.99 -17.69
CA ASN A 461 -57.30 -6.89 -16.41
C ASN A 461 -56.34 -7.01 -15.22
N GLN A 462 -55.37 -7.94 -15.26
CA GLN A 462 -54.40 -8.07 -14.18
C GLN A 462 -53.44 -6.88 -14.10
N ALA A 463 -52.97 -6.38 -15.26
CA ALA A 463 -52.15 -5.17 -15.32
C ALA A 463 -52.93 -3.95 -14.78
N TYR A 464 -54.19 -3.81 -15.17
CA TYR A 464 -55.10 -2.80 -14.66
C TYR A 464 -55.30 -2.91 -13.14
N LEU A 465 -55.49 -4.14 -12.62
CA LEU A 465 -55.63 -4.38 -11.18
C LEU A 465 -54.34 -4.07 -10.41
N LYS A 466 -53.17 -4.46 -10.92
CA LYS A 466 -51.86 -4.12 -10.32
C LYS A 466 -51.67 -2.60 -10.27
N GLU A 467 -52.00 -1.89 -11.36
CA GLU A 467 -51.88 -0.43 -11.39
C GLU A 467 -52.90 0.25 -10.47
N MET A 468 -54.12 -0.29 -10.36
CA MET A 468 -55.08 0.16 -9.36
C MET A 468 -54.59 -0.02 -7.92
N VAL A 469 -53.92 -1.14 -7.62
CA VAL A 469 -53.33 -1.38 -6.29
C VAL A 469 -52.18 -0.40 -6.04
N ARG A 470 -51.32 -0.17 -7.02
CA ARG A 470 -50.22 0.81 -6.94
C ARG A 470 -50.74 2.22 -6.73
N LEU A 471 -51.72 2.66 -7.53
CA LEU A 471 -52.36 3.97 -7.40
C LEU A 471 -53.01 4.13 -6.02
N LYS A 472 -53.73 3.10 -5.55
CA LYS A 472 -54.35 3.10 -4.22
C LYS A 472 -53.31 3.22 -3.11
N ALA A 473 -52.16 2.54 -3.21
CA ALA A 473 -51.06 2.67 -2.25
C ALA A 473 -50.44 4.08 -2.27
N SER A 474 -50.27 4.69 -3.45
CA SER A 474 -49.76 6.06 -3.60
C SER A 474 -50.72 7.13 -3.08
N MET A 475 -52.04 6.90 -3.20
CA MET A 475 -53.06 7.79 -2.66
C MET A 475 -53.18 7.66 -1.13
N GLN A 476 -52.94 6.48 -0.57
CA GLN A 476 -52.92 6.28 0.87
C GLN A 476 -51.72 6.94 1.54
N SER A 477 -50.55 6.93 0.90
CA SER A 477 -49.36 7.62 1.43
C SER A 477 -49.46 9.15 1.37
N THR A 478 -50.16 9.69 0.38
CA THR A 478 -50.44 11.14 0.26
C THR A 478 -51.54 11.61 1.21
N ALA A 479 -52.61 10.82 1.41
CA ALA A 479 -53.65 11.13 2.41
C ALA A 479 -53.13 11.10 3.87
N SER A 480 -52.10 10.29 4.17
CA SER A 480 -51.44 10.30 5.48
C SER A 480 -50.53 11.51 5.72
N LEU A 481 -50.14 12.24 4.66
CA LEU A 481 -49.33 13.47 4.76
C LEU A 481 -50.19 14.74 4.94
N GLU A 482 -51.48 14.71 4.59
CA GLU A 482 -52.41 15.83 4.81
C GLU A 482 -53.09 15.80 6.20
N GLN A 483 -52.84 14.77 7.01
CA GLN A 483 -53.36 14.64 8.39
C GLN A 483 -52.33 14.96 9.49
N HIS A 484 -51.16 15.48 9.11
CA HIS A 484 -50.14 16.07 9.99
C HIS A 484 -49.84 17.49 9.54
#